data_AF-A0A7V8NQY4-F1
#
_entry.id   AF-A0A7V8NQY4-F1
#
_cell.length_a   1.000
_cell.length_b   1.000
_cell.length_c   1.000
_cell.angle_alpha   90.00
_cell.angle_beta   90.00
_cell.angle_gamma   90.00
#
_symmetry.space_group_name_H-M   'P 1'
#
loop_
_entity.id
_entity.type
_entity.pdbx_description
1 polymer ?
#
loop_
_entity_poly.entity_id
_entity_poly.type
_entity_poly.pdbx_seq_one_letter_code
_entity_poly.pdbx_strand_id
1 'polypeptide(L)' 'MKKISVALTADELQAVLTLAENQLFRVKHIDPKMPGYIVHPEELAVASSAVQILAEALKGAKQVKPRTVSAVHR' A
#
# COMPACT_ATOMS: atom_id res chain seq x y z
N MET A 1 10.51 13.23 9.24
CA MET A 1 9.46 12.54 10.02
C MET A 1 9.98 11.18 10.51
N LYS A 2 9.70 10.81 11.76
CA LYS A 2 10.09 9.50 12.33
C LYS A 2 9.23 8.39 11.70
N LYS A 3 9.84 7.27 11.32
CA LYS A 3 9.12 6.11 10.76
C LYS A 3 8.47 5.29 11.87
N ILE A 4 7.32 4.69 11.57
CA ILE A 4 6.56 3.79 12.45
C ILE A 4 6.54 2.41 11.77
N SER A 5 6.72 1.35 12.56
CA SER A 5 6.64 -0.04 12.10
C SER A 5 5.33 -0.66 12.55
N VAL A 6 4.72 -1.46 11.67
CA VAL A 6 3.53 -2.27 11.96
C VAL A 6 3.76 -3.69 11.44
N ALA A 7 3.23 -4.68 12.14
CA ALA A 7 3.26 -6.08 11.72
C ALA A 7 1.92 -6.43 11.06
N LEU A 8 1.96 -6.95 9.83
CA LEU A 8 0.80 -7.36 9.05
C LEU A 8 1.13 -8.68 8.35
N THR A 9 0.14 -9.55 8.21
CA THR A 9 0.17 -10.66 7.25
C THR A 9 0.08 -10.12 5.82
N ALA A 10 0.42 -10.96 4.83
CA ALA A 10 0.32 -10.58 3.42
C ALA A 10 -1.12 -10.23 3.01
N ASP A 11 -2.12 -10.94 3.56
CA ASP A 11 -3.53 -10.72 3.26
C ASP A 11 -4.06 -9.43 3.89
N GLU A 12 -3.67 -9.13 5.14
CA GLU A 12 -4.00 -7.86 5.79
C GLU A 12 -3.37 -6.68 5.04
N LEU A 13 -2.11 -6.79 4.64
CA LEU A 13 -1.44 -5.77 3.84
C LEU A 13 -2.11 -5.58 2.47
N GLN A 14 -2.53 -6.67 1.82
CA GLN A 14 -3.30 -6.60 0.57
C GLN A 14 -4.63 -5.87 0.76
N ALA A 15 -5.37 -6.17 1.82
CA ALA A 15 -6.65 -5.53 2.12
C ALA A 15 -6.49 -4.03 2.39
N VAL A 16 -5.50 -3.64 3.21
CA VAL A 16 -5.19 -2.23 3.50
C VAL A 16 -4.77 -1.49 2.24
N LEU A 17 -3.91 -2.10 1.40
CA LEU A 17 -3.49 -1.49 0.15
C LEU A 17 -4.69 -1.22 -0.76
N THR A 18 -5.59 -2.19 -0.94
CA THR A 18 -6.80 -2.02 -1.77
C THR A 18 -7.70 -0.90 -1.25
N LEU A 19 -7.92 -0.80 0.07
CA LEU A 19 -8.69 0.30 0.65
C LEU A 19 -8.02 1.66 0.40
N ALA A 20 -6.69 1.73 0.55
CA ALA A 20 -5.93 2.95 0.36
C ALA A 20 -5.88 3.38 -1.11
N GLU A 21 -5.73 2.45 -2.05
CA GLU A 21 -5.79 2.72 -3.50
C GLU A 21 -7.16 3.25 -3.92
N ASN A 22 -8.24 2.63 -3.43
CA ASN A 22 -9.61 3.09 -3.70
C ASN A 22 -9.83 4.53 -3.20
N GLN A 23 -9.36 4.85 -1.99
CA GLN A 23 -9.48 6.21 -1.48
C GLN A 23 -8.59 7.20 -2.22
N LEU A 24 -7.35 6.83 -2.53
CA LEU A 24 -6.47 7.69 -3.30
C LEU A 24 -7.06 8.00 -4.68
N PHE A 25 -7.67 7.00 -5.34
CA PHE A 25 -8.37 7.19 -6.60
C PHE A 25 -9.54 8.18 -6.46
N ARG A 26 -10.38 8.00 -5.44
CA ARG A 26 -11.50 8.90 -5.15
C ARG A 26 -11.01 10.33 -4.94
N VAL A 27 -10.02 10.55 -4.08
CA VAL A 27 -9.42 11.87 -3.81
C VAL A 27 -8.79 12.50 -5.05
N LYS A 28 -8.19 11.71 -5.96
CA LYS A 28 -7.55 12.22 -7.18
C LYS A 28 -8.53 12.55 -8.31
N HIS A 29 -9.62 11.79 -8.43
CA HIS A 29 -10.41 11.77 -9.67
C HIS A 29 -11.90 12.04 -9.49
N ILE A 30 -12.43 11.80 -8.28
CA ILE A 30 -13.84 11.99 -7.96
C ILE A 30 -14.00 13.30 -7.18
N ASP A 31 -13.25 13.46 -6.10
CA ASP A 31 -13.40 14.60 -5.19
C ASP A 31 -13.18 15.97 -5.86
N PRO A 32 -12.22 16.14 -6.81
CA PRO A 32 -12.07 17.40 -7.55
C PRO A 32 -13.28 17.81 -8.39
N LYS A 33 -14.22 16.90 -8.63
CA LYS A 33 -15.46 17.16 -9.37
C LYS A 33 -16.62 17.52 -8.44
N MET A 34 -16.45 17.42 -7.12
CA MET A 34 -17.49 17.75 -6.16
C MET A 34 -17.53 19.27 -5.91
N PRO A 35 -18.72 19.88 -5.87
CA PRO A 35 -18.85 21.29 -5.54
C PRO A 35 -18.24 21.62 -4.17
N GLY A 36 -17.43 22.68 -4.11
CA GLY A 36 -16.80 23.13 -2.87
C GLY A 36 -15.59 22.31 -2.41
N TYR A 37 -15.11 21.35 -3.20
CA TYR A 37 -13.90 20.61 -2.86
C TYR A 37 -12.64 21.48 -2.93
N ILE A 38 -11.80 21.38 -1.90
CA ILE A 38 -10.51 22.07 -1.81
C ILE A 38 -9.41 21.04 -1.99
N VAL A 39 -8.48 21.32 -2.90
CA VAL A 39 -7.32 20.45 -3.12
C VAL A 39 -6.27 20.71 -2.05
N HIS A 40 -5.83 19.66 -1.37
CA HIS A 40 -4.72 19.68 -0.43
C HIS A 40 -3.51 18.95 -1.03
N PRO A 41 -2.66 19.63 -1.83
CA PRO A 41 -1.62 18.98 -2.62
C PRO A 41 -0.54 18.30 -1.76
N GLU A 42 -0.21 18.87 -0.60
CA GLU A 42 0.75 18.27 0.33
C GLU A 42 0.22 16.96 0.92
N GLU A 43 -1.04 16.92 1.35
CA GLU A 43 -1.69 15.72 1.86
C GLU A 43 -1.78 14.64 0.78
N LEU A 44 -2.10 15.04 -0.46
CA LEU A 44 -2.17 14.12 -1.59
C LEU A 44 -0.81 13.49 -1.93
N ALA A 45 0.27 14.26 -1.80
CA ALA A 45 1.63 13.77 -1.99
C ALA A 45 2.00 12.74 -0.91
N VAL A 46 1.70 13.03 0.36
CA VAL A 46 1.92 12.10 1.48
C VAL A 46 1.10 10.82 1.30
N ALA A 47 -0.18 10.92 0.94
CA ALA A 47 -1.03 9.77 0.69
C ALA A 47 -0.54 8.91 -0.49
N SER A 48 -0.09 9.54 -1.57
CA SER A 48 0.49 8.83 -2.72
C SER A 48 1.77 8.07 -2.33
N SER A 49 2.64 8.70 -1.56
CA SER A 49 3.85 8.05 -1.05
C SER A 49 3.53 6.87 -0.12
N ALA A 50 2.53 7.01 0.76
CA ALA A 50 2.09 5.93 1.64
C ALA A 50 1.57 4.71 0.86
N VAL A 51 0.71 4.92 -0.14
CA VAL A 51 0.20 3.84 -1.01
C VAL A 51 1.34 3.14 -1.75
N GLN A 52 2.31 3.89 -2.26
CA GLN A 52 3.49 3.31 -2.91
C GLN A 52 4.30 2.41 -1.97
N ILE A 53 4.55 2.86 -0.74
CA ILE A 53 5.27 2.07 0.28
C ILE A 53 4.55 0.76 0.57
N LEU A 54 3.22 0.80 0.71
CA LEU A 54 2.40 -0.40 0.93
C LEU A 54 2.47 -1.37 -0.25
N ALA A 55 2.42 -0.86 -1.49
CA ALA A 55 2.53 -1.66 -2.70
C ALA A 55 3.90 -2.33 -2.83
N GLU A 56 4.98 -1.61 -2.53
CA GLU A 56 6.34 -2.15 -2.52
C GLU A 56 6.53 -3.22 -1.44
N ALA A 57 6.01 -2.99 -0.23
CA ALA A 57 6.05 -3.95 0.86
C ALA A 57 5.31 -5.25 0.49
N LEU A 58 4.13 -5.15 -0.13
CA LEU A 58 3.34 -6.31 -0.54
C LEU A 58 4.00 -7.09 -1.68
N LYS A 59 4.61 -6.38 -2.64
CA LYS A 59 5.42 -7.00 -3.70
C LYS A 59 6.58 -7.79 -3.10
N GLY A 60 7.28 -7.22 -2.13
CA GLY A 60 8.34 -7.90 -1.38
C GLY A 60 7.84 -9.16 -0.69
N ALA A 61 6.72 -9.08 0.03
CA ALA A 61 6.12 -10.22 0.72
C ALA A 61 5.75 -11.37 -0.24
N LYS A 62 5.20 -11.06 -1.42
CA LYS A 62 4.83 -12.07 -2.43
C LYS A 62 6.04 -12.70 -3.15
N GLN A 63 7.17 -11.98 -3.23
CA GLN A 63 8.40 -12.48 -3.86
C GLN A 63 9.22 -13.39 -2.94
N VAL A 64 9.00 -13.34 -1.62
CA VAL A 64 9.58 -14.28 -0.66
C VAL A 64 8.77 -15.59 -0.70
N LYS A 65 8.95 -16.39 -1.76
CA LYS A 65 8.59 -17.81 -1.71
C LYS A 65 9.59 -18.54 -0.81
N PRO A 66 9.17 -19.44 0.09
CA PRO A 66 10.10 -20.26 0.84
C PRO A 66 10.93 -21.08 -0.15
N ARG A 67 12.26 -20.97 -0.04
CA ARG A 67 13.18 -21.85 -0.74
C ARG A 67 12.93 -23.25 -0.20
N THR A 68 12.17 -24.07 -0.93
CA THR A 68 12.00 -25.49 -0.64
C THR A 68 13.38 -26.12 -0.69
N VAL A 69 13.97 -26.34 0.48
CA VAL A 69 15.18 -27.13 0.60
C VAL A 69 14.71 -28.57 0.41
N SER A 70 14.75 -29.06 -0.83
CA SER A 70 14.49 -30.47 -1.11
C SER A 70 15.48 -31.28 -0.27
N ALA A 71 14.95 -31.98 0.73
CA ALA A 71 15.72 -32.87 1.58
C ALA A 71 16.32 -33.97 0.71
N VAL A 72 17.65 -33.94 0.58
CA VAL A 72 18.48 -34.99 -0.01
C VAL A 72 18.13 -36.30 0.70
N HIS A 73 17.46 -37.21 -0.01
CA HIS A 73 17.34 -38.61 0.43
C HIS A 73 18.70 -39.27 0.22
N ARG A 74 19.27 -39.74 1.33
CA ARG A 74 20.42 -40.64 1.37
C ARG A 74 19.97 -42.07 1.07
#